data_AF-A0A5K0VWF9-F1
#
_entry.id   AF-A0A5K0VWF9-F1
#
_cell.length_a   1.000
_cell.length_b   1.000
_cell.length_c   1.000
_cell.angle_alpha   90.00
_cell.angle_beta   90.00
_cell.angle_gamma   90.00
#
_symmetry.space_group_name_H-M   'P 1'
#
loop_
_entity.id
_entity.type
_entity.pdbx_description
1 polymer ?
#
loop_
_entity_poly.entity_id
_entity_poly.type
_entity_poly.pdbx_seq_one_letter_code
_entity_poly.pdbx_strand_id
1 'polypeptide(L)' 'ELFDFIAEALAKFVAKEGEDFHIEPGRQRELGFTFSFPVEQTSIASGTLIKWTKGFSIDET' A
#
# COMPACT_ATOMS: atom_id res chain seq x y z
N GLU A 1 10.21 4.43 -6.80
CA GLU A 1 9.44 4.06 -8.02
C GLU A 1 8.27 3.10 -7.76
N LEU A 2 8.48 1.85 -7.30
CA LEU A 2 7.36 0.90 -7.12
C LEU A 2 6.26 1.45 -6.21
N PHE A 3 6.63 1.91 -5.01
CA PHE A 3 5.64 2.41 -4.04
C PHE A 3 5.04 3.74 -4.47
N ASP A 4 5.77 4.57 -5.22
CA ASP A 4 5.22 5.79 -5.82
C ASP A 4 4.13 5.45 -6.84
N PHE A 5 4.36 4.45 -7.70
CA PHE A 5 3.34 3.97 -8.63
C PHE A 5 2.09 3.42 -7.90
N ILE A 6 2.28 2.64 -6.83
CA ILE A 6 1.16 2.12 -6.02
C ILE A 6 0.38 3.28 -5.40
N ALA A 7 1.07 4.27 -4.83
CA ALA A 7 0.45 5.44 -4.21
C ALA A 7 -0.32 6.30 -5.23
N GLU A 8 0.24 6.54 -6.41
CA GLU A 8 -0.42 7.30 -7.47
C GLU A 8 -1.64 6.57 -8.02
N ALA A 9 -1.55 5.26 -8.23
CA ALA A 9 -2.68 4.44 -8.66
C ALA A 9 -3.81 4.45 -7.61
N LEU A 10 -3.47 4.35 -6.33
CA LEU A 10 -4.42 4.44 -5.23
C LEU A 10 -5.08 5.83 -5.18
N ALA A 11 -4.29 6.92 -5.27
CA ALA A 11 -4.82 8.28 -5.27
C ALA A 11 -5.80 8.52 -6.44
N LYS A 12 -5.45 8.04 -7.64
CA LYS A 12 -6.33 8.10 -8.83
C LYS A 12 -7.62 7.30 -8.65
N PHE A 13 -7.57 6.18 -7.94
CA PHE A 13 -8.75 5.38 -7.64
C PHE A 13 -9.67 6.11 -6.65
N VAL A 14 -9.11 6.59 -5.53
CA VAL A 14 -9.85 7.33 -4.51
C VAL A 14 -10.53 8.58 -5.07
N ALA A 15 -9.86 9.33 -5.95
CA ALA A 15 -10.43 10.53 -6.58
C ALA A 15 -11.63 10.24 -7.53
N LYS A 16 -11.90 8.98 -7.87
CA LYS A 16 -13.01 8.57 -8.76
C LYS A 16 -14.15 7.89 -8.01
N GLU A 17 -14.02 7.68 -6.70
CA GLU A 17 -15.10 7.11 -5.91
C GLU A 17 -16.32 8.06 -5.86
N GLY A 18 -17.52 7.49 -5.71
CA GLY A 18 -18.74 8.28 -5.56
C GLY A 18 -18.85 8.92 -4.18
N GLU A 19 -19.76 9.90 -4.04
CA GLU A 19 -20.01 10.64 -2.80
C GLU A 19 -20.29 9.75 -1.58
N ASP A 20 -20.87 8.56 -1.79
CA ASP A 20 -21.16 7.59 -0.72
C ASP A 20 -19.91 7.05 -0.01
N PHE A 21 -18.73 7.22 -0.61
CA PHE A 21 -17.44 6.75 -0.09
C PHE A 21 -16.56 7.88 0.44
N HIS A 22 -17.04 9.13 0.40
CA HIS A 22 -16.36 10.26 1.00
C HIS A 22 -16.25 10.08 2.52
N ILE A 23 -15.06 10.39 3.03
CA ILE A 23 -14.74 10.24 4.45
C ILE A 23 -14.99 11.58 5.11
N GLU A 24 -15.60 11.54 6.30
CA GLU A 24 -15.81 12.73 7.13
C GLU A 24 -14.51 13.55 7.28
N PRO A 25 -14.58 14.90 7.19
CA PRO A 25 -13.43 15.75 7.39
C PRO A 25 -12.70 15.44 8.71
N GLY A 26 -11.39 15.26 8.63
CA GLY A 26 -10.56 14.92 9.79
C GLY A 26 -10.45 13.42 10.09
N ARG A 27 -11.15 12.54 9.36
CA ARG A 27 -10.95 11.09 9.44
C ARG A 27 -10.04 10.60 8.32
N GLN A 28 -9.00 9.86 8.70
CA GLN A 28 -8.12 9.19 7.74
C GLN A 28 -8.73 7.86 7.29
N ARG A 29 -8.56 7.51 6.00
CA ARG A 29 -8.96 6.20 5.50
C ARG A 29 -8.07 5.10 6.06
N GLU A 30 -8.70 4.01 6.45
CA GLU A 30 -8.01 2.78 6.83
C GLU A 30 -7.86 1.88 5.59
N LEU A 31 -6.72 1.22 5.44
CA LEU A 31 -6.45 0.31 4.33
C LEU A 31 -5.76 -0.96 4.82
N GLY A 32 -6.14 -2.08 4.21
CA GLY A 32 -5.42 -3.34 4.35
C GLY A 32 -4.41 -3.49 3.23
N PHE A 33 -3.18 -3.92 3.55
CA PHE A 33 -2.15 -4.14 2.53
C PHE A 33 -1.73 -5.60 2.46
N THR A 34 -2.24 -6.32 1.46
CA THR A 34 -1.83 -7.70 1.18
C THR A 34 -0.51 -7.71 0.41
N PHE A 35 0.59 -7.58 1.15
CA PHE A 35 1.94 -7.57 0.57
C PHE A 35 2.43 -9.01 0.35
N SER A 36 2.21 -9.54 -0.84
CA SER A 36 2.43 -10.95 -1.19
C SER A 36 3.91 -11.31 -1.42
N PHE A 37 4.78 -11.00 -0.47
CA PHE A 37 6.20 -11.32 -0.45
C PHE A 37 6.58 -11.91 0.93
N PRO A 38 7.70 -12.63 1.04
CA PRO A 38 8.22 -13.04 2.34
C PRO A 38 8.51 -11.83 3.24
N VAL A 39 7.82 -11.75 4.38
CA VAL A 39 7.93 -10.66 5.36
C VAL A 39 8.15 -11.26 6.73
N GLU A 40 9.08 -10.67 7.49
CA GLU A 40 9.17 -10.87 8.93
C GLU A 40 8.15 -9.93 9.60
N GLN A 41 7.01 -10.47 9.99
CA GLN A 41 5.91 -9.69 10.56
C GLN A 41 6.23 -9.28 12.01
N THR A 42 6.17 -7.98 12.30
CA THR A 42 6.45 -7.42 13.63
C THR A 42 5.20 -6.92 14.35
N SER A 43 4.12 -6.62 13.61
CA SER A 43 2.80 -6.33 14.16
C SER A 43 1.70 -6.62 13.12
N ILE A 44 0.45 -6.30 13.43
CA ILE A 44 -0.65 -6.40 12.46
C ILE A 44 -0.47 -5.47 11.24
N ALA A 45 0.20 -4.33 11.42
CA ALA A 45 0.37 -3.30 10.40
C ALA A 45 1.85 -2.99 10.09
N SER A 46 2.77 -3.89 10.45
CA SER A 46 4.20 -3.72 10.18
C SER A 46 4.95 -5.04 10.01
N GLY A 47 5.99 -4.99 9.20
CA GLY A 47 6.94 -6.08 9.01
C GLY A 47 8.07 -5.65 8.10
N THR A 48 9.18 -6.39 8.16
CA THR A 48 10.36 -6.14 7.32
C THR A 48 10.37 -7.13 6.16
N LEU A 49 10.53 -6.64 4.94
CA LEU A 49 10.71 -7.51 3.78
C LEU A 49 11.97 -8.36 3.97
N ILE A 50 11.86 -9.68 3.82
CA ILE A 50 13.03 -10.57 3.90
C ILE A 50 13.77 -10.60 2.57
N LYS A 51 13.04 -10.78 1.46
CA LYS A 51 13.58 -10.74 0.10
C LYS A 51 12.49 -10.56 -0.94
N TRP A 52 12.84 -9.89 -2.03
CA TRP A 52 12.02 -9.90 -3.23
C TRP A 52 11.96 -11.30 -3.87
N THR A 53 10.81 -11.64 -4.44
CA THR A 53 10.58 -12.92 -5.13
C THR A 53 9.77 -12.66 -6.41
N LYS A 54 9.38 -13.70 -7.15
CA LYS A 54 8.52 -13.58 -8.35
C LYS A 54 9.13 -12.71 -9.46
N GLY A 55 10.46 -12.71 -9.57
CA GLY A 55 11.20 -11.94 -10.57
C GLY A 55 11.36 -10.45 -10.22
N PHE A 56 10.91 -10.00 -9.05
CA PHE A 56 11.21 -8.65 -8.56
C PHE A 56 12.66 -8.60 -8.05
N SER A 57 13.39 -7.58 -8.49
CA SER A 57 14.70 -7.17 -7.97
C SER A 57 14.65 -5.65 -7.91
N ILE A 58 14.43 -5.10 -6.73
CA ILE A 58 14.26 -3.66 -6.51
C ILE A 58 15.40 -3.22 -5.61
N ASP A 59 16.10 -2.17 -6.04
CA ASP A 59 17.21 -1.59 -5.29
C ASP A 59 16.69 -0.72 -4.12
N GLU A 60 17.49 -0.64 -3.05
CA GLU A 60 17.25 0.24 -1.90
C GLU A 60 17.60 1.69 -2.28
N THR A 61 16.76 2.32 -3.09
CA THR A 61 16.82 3.78 -3.36
C THR A 61 15.75 4.53 -2.59
#